data_AF-A0A377U1Z9-F1
#
_entry.id   AF-A0A377U1Z9-F1
#
_cell.length_a   1.000
_cell.length_b   1.000
_cell.length_c   1.000
_cell.angle_alpha   90.00
_cell.angle_beta   90.00
_cell.angle_gamma   90.00
#
_symmetry.space_group_name_H-M   'P 1'
#
loop_
_entity.id
_entity.type
_entity.pdbx_description
1 polymer ?
#
loop_
_entity_poly.entity_id
_entity_poly.type
_entity_poly.pdbx_seq_one_letter_code
_entity_poly.pdbx_strand_id
1 'polypeptide(L)' 'MHFFIAEYSDAQRTTSGGGVDDEAIEVLELPFSQALQMVADGEIRDGKAVILLQYLQTSGLMSGNSDKSD' A
#
# COMPACT_ATOMS: atom_id res chain seq x y z
N MET A 1 -9.73 -1.72 16.63
CA MET A 1 -9.02 -1.41 15.37
C MET A 1 -10.06 -1.05 14.33
N HIS A 2 -9.89 0.10 13.68
CA HIS A 2 -10.71 0.50 12.53
C HIS A 2 -9.80 0.48 11.30
N PHE A 3 -10.30 -0.07 10.19
CA PHE A 3 -9.54 -0.27 8.96
C PHE A 3 -10.00 0.73 7.90
N PHE A 4 -9.04 1.29 7.15
CA PHE A 4 -9.30 2.30 6.13
C PHE A 4 -8.43 2.03 4.90
N ILE A 5 -8.95 2.41 3.73
CA ILE A 5 -8.21 2.52 2.48
C ILE A 5 -8.54 3.87 1.82
N ALA A 6 -7.62 4.40 1.04
CA ALA A 6 -7.82 5.62 0.27
C ALA A 6 -6.98 5.58 -1.01
N GLU A 7 -7.49 6.18 -2.08
CA GLU A 7 -6.69 6.52 -3.25
C GLU A 7 -5.81 7.73 -2.94
N TYR A 8 -4.60 7.75 -3.50
CA TYR A 8 -3.71 8.89 -3.43
C TYR A 8 -3.15 9.24 -4.80
N SER A 9 -2.69 10.48 -4.93
CA SER A 9 -1.97 11.00 -6.10
C SER A 9 -0.73 11.77 -5.65
N ASP A 10 0.26 11.90 -6.53
CA ASP A 10 1.52 12.59 -6.23
C ASP A 10 1.31 14.04 -5.78
N ALA A 11 0.28 14.72 -6.31
CA ALA A 11 -0.05 16.09 -5.93
C ALA A 11 -0.49 16.24 -4.46
N GLN A 12 -0.90 15.16 -3.81
CA GLN A 12 -1.29 15.15 -2.39
C GLN A 12 -0.10 14.93 -1.44
N ARG A 13 1.10 14.63 -1.98
CA ARG A 13 2.31 14.44 -1.18
C ARG A 13 2.88 15.78 -0.72
N THR A 14 2.63 16.15 0.53
CA THR A 14 3.10 17.43 1.12
C THR A 14 4.49 17.34 1.75
N THR A 15 4.89 16.15 2.22
CA THR A 15 6.20 15.87 2.82
C THR A 15 6.68 14.46 2.44
N SER A 16 7.93 14.13 2.79
CA SER A 16 8.51 12.79 2.62
C SER A 16 8.02 11.76 3.64
N GLY A 17 7.14 12.13 4.58
CA GLY A 17 6.84 11.31 5.76
C GLY A 17 8.01 11.27 6.74
N GLY A 18 8.13 10.18 7.51
CA GLY A 18 9.24 9.97 8.46
C GLY A 18 8.80 9.76 9.92
N GLY A 19 7.54 10.07 10.25
CA GLY A 19 7.04 10.05 11.62
C GLY A 19 7.24 11.39 12.34
N VAL A 20 6.98 11.40 13.65
CA VAL A 20 7.16 12.55 14.55
C VAL A 20 8.04 12.15 15.74
N ASP A 21 8.64 13.14 16.41
CA ASP A 21 9.47 12.95 17.59
C ASP A 21 10.63 11.94 17.39
N ASP A 22 10.58 10.81 18.10
CA ASP A 22 11.61 9.75 18.07
C ASP A 22 11.27 8.62 17.09
N GLU A 23 10.22 8.79 16.27
CA GLU A 23 9.87 7.84 15.22
C GLU A 23 10.91 7.85 14.09
N ALA A 24 11.28 6.65 13.65
CA ALA A 24 12.12 6.42 12.48
C ALA A 24 11.35 5.57 11.46
N ILE A 25 10.44 6.19 10.72
CA ILE A 25 9.56 5.50 9.77
C ILE A 25 10.09 5.63 8.33
N GLU A 26 10.35 4.50 7.71
CA GLU A 26 10.63 4.42 6.27
C GLU A 26 9.34 4.34 5.47
N VAL A 27 9.22 5.20 4.44
CA VAL A 27 8.08 5.18 3.51
C VAL A 27 8.46 4.33 2.30
N LEU A 28 7.71 3.25 2.09
CA LEU A 28 7.88 2.35 0.94
C LEU A 28 6.73 2.53 -0.06
N GLU A 29 7.07 2.90 -1.29
CA GLU A 29 6.16 2.98 -2.42
C GLU A 29 6.53 1.88 -3.42
N LEU A 30 5.64 0.90 -3.59
CA LEU A 30 5.91 -0.33 -4.34
C LEU A 30 4.69 -0.70 -5.20
N PRO A 31 4.89 -1.41 -6.33
CA PRO A 31 3.78 -1.99 -7.09
C PRO A 31 2.91 -2.90 -6.21
N PHE A 32 1.60 -2.81 -6.37
CA PHE A 32 0.65 -3.63 -5.60
C PHE A 32 0.89 -5.14 -5.76
N SER A 33 1.24 -5.59 -6.98
CA SER A 33 1.59 -6.98 -7.24
C SER A 33 2.82 -7.44 -6.45
N GLN A 34 3.81 -6.57 -6.27
CA GLN A 34 5.00 -6.86 -5.46
C GLN A 34 4.63 -6.99 -3.98
N ALA A 35 3.80 -6.09 -3.44
CA ALA A 35 3.34 -6.17 -2.06
C ALA A 35 2.59 -7.49 -1.77
N LEU A 36 1.78 -7.99 -2.72
CA LEU A 36 1.12 -9.29 -2.59
C LEU A 36 2.11 -10.46 -2.58
N GLN A 37 3.17 -10.41 -3.39
CA GLN A 37 4.24 -11.43 -3.34
C GLN A 37 4.98 -11.38 -2.00
N MET A 38 5.29 -10.19 -1.48
CA MET A 38 5.93 -10.03 -0.18
C MET A 38 5.08 -10.61 0.97
N VAL A 39 3.74 -10.59 0.86
CA VAL A 39 2.86 -11.30 1.80
C VAL A 39 3.01 -12.82 1.65
N ALA A 40 3.03 -13.34 0.43
CA ALA A 40 3.18 -14.77 0.16
C ALA A 40 4.54 -15.32 0.63
N ASP A 41 5.60 -14.55 0.44
CA ASP A 41 6.98 -14.89 0.81
C ASP A 41 7.27 -14.65 2.31
N GLY A 42 6.34 -14.01 3.03
CA GLY A 42 6.45 -13.75 4.47
C GLY A 42 7.33 -12.54 4.84
N GLU A 43 7.72 -11.72 3.87
CA GLU A 43 8.37 -10.43 4.09
C GLU A 43 7.41 -9.43 4.77
N ILE A 44 6.15 -9.39 4.30
CA ILE A 44 5.05 -8.70 4.99
C ILE A 44 4.30 -9.71 5.86
N ARG A 45 4.47 -9.58 7.18
CA ARG A 45 3.91 -10.51 8.18
C ARG A 45 3.19 -9.81 9.35
N ASP A 46 2.84 -8.55 9.18
CA ASP A 46 1.94 -7.84 10.11
C ASP A 46 0.47 -8.11 9.74
N GLY A 47 -0.34 -8.49 10.72
CA GLY A 47 -1.74 -8.86 10.48
C GLY A 47 -2.60 -7.75 9.88
N LYS A 48 -2.36 -6.48 10.23
CA LYS A 48 -3.16 -5.35 9.73
C LYS A 48 -2.83 -5.07 8.27
N ALA A 49 -1.54 -5.13 7.93
CA ALA A 49 -1.05 -4.98 6.56
C ALA A 49 -1.58 -6.10 5.65
N VAL A 50 -1.49 -7.36 6.09
CA VAL A 50 -2.01 -8.51 5.32
C VAL A 50 -3.52 -8.38 5.09
N ILE A 51 -4.29 -8.00 6.11
CA ILE A 51 -5.75 -7.79 5.97
C ILE A 51 -6.08 -6.72 4.93
N LEU A 52 -5.39 -5.57 4.96
CA LEU A 52 -5.67 -4.45 4.04
C LEU A 52 -5.25 -4.77 2.60
N LEU A 53 -4.11 -5.43 2.39
CA LEU A 53 -3.66 -5.85 1.06
C LEU A 53 -4.61 -6.89 0.45
N GLN A 54 -5.05 -7.87 1.24
CA GLN A 54 -6.03 -8.86 0.79
C GLN A 54 -7.40 -8.24 0.52
N TYR A 55 -7.83 -7.30 1.37
CA TYR A 55 -9.06 -6.54 1.12
C TYR A 55 -9.00 -5.80 -0.22
N LEU A 56 -7.90 -5.09 -0.49
CA LEU A 56 -7.70 -4.37 -1.75
C LEU A 56 -7.64 -5.32 -2.96
N GLN A 57 -7.08 -6.52 -2.81
CA GLN A 57 -7.11 -7.53 -3.88
C GLN A 57 -8.55 -7.99 -4.17
N THR A 58 -9.31 -8.32 -3.12
CA THR A 58 -10.69 -8.82 -3.26
C THR A 58 -11.69 -7.76 -3.70
N SER A 59 -11.41 -6.47 -3.47
CA SER A 59 -12.29 -5.38 -3.91
C SER A 59 -12.26 -5.14 -5.42
N GLY A 60 -11.24 -5.65 -6.12
CA GLY A 60 -11.07 -5.45 -7.57
C GLY A 60 -10.65 -4.04 -7.97
N LEU A 61 -10.47 -3.11 -7.03
CA LEU A 61 -10.11 -1.71 -7.31
C LEU A 61 -8.77 -1.58 -8.07
N MET A 62 -7.87 -2.53 -7.86
CA MET A 62 -6.56 -2.58 -8.54
C MET A 62 -6.56 -3.40 -9.84
N SER A 63 -7.70 -3.98 -10.24
CA SER A 63 -7.78 -4.86 -11.42
C SER A 63 -7.94 -4.11 -12.76
N GLY A 64 -8.12 -2.79 -12.72
CA GLY A 64 -8.27 -1.96 -13.91
C GLY A 64 -7.12 -0.97 -14.07
N ASN A 65 -6.04 -1.37 -14.76
CA ASN A 65 -5.15 -0.45 -15.48
C ASN A 65 -4.21 -1.17 -16.46
N SER A 66 -4.73 -2.13 -17.23
CA SER A 66 -4.13 -2.54 -18.50
C SER A 66 -4.86 -1.82 -19.63
N ASP A 67 -4.68 -0.50 -19.76
CA ASP A 67 -4.87 0.27 -21.00
C ASP A 67 -4.78 1.78 -20.73
N LYS A 68 -3.56 2.30 -20.80
CA LYS A 68 -3.34 3.63 -21.38
C LYS A 68 -1.90 3.77 -21.86
N SER A 69 -1.61 3.07 -22.96
CA SER A 69 -0.70 3.58 -23.97
C SER A 69 -1.49 4.58 -24.83
N ASP A 70 -1.27 5.87 -24.60
CA ASP A 70 -1.39 6.97 -25.57
C ASP A 70 -0.34 8.03 -25.20
#